data_AF-A0A7X0KJX2-F1
#
_entry.id   AF-A0A7X0KJX2-F1
#
_cell.length_a   1.000
_cell.length_b   1.000
_cell.length_c   1.000
_cell.angle_alpha   90.00
_cell.angle_beta   90.00
_cell.angle_gamma   90.00
#
_symmetry.space_group_name_H-M   'P 1'
#
loop_
_entity.id
_entity.type
_entity.pdbx_description
1 polymer ?
#
loop_
_entity_poly.entity_id
_entity_poly.type
_entity_poly.pdbx_seq_one_letter_code
_entity_poly.pdbx_strand_id
1 'polypeptide(L)'
;MKQIRIDDATATQLAQFATVSLGLDIDYRKGSAAIKAAMAAVGYDKDHIEVADDQAPKAQTAKPQADGGAPAKMIKIMIPNQDIPGSTAGKEAVPVGVNGKVYLIKRGIAVDVPSEVVEVLKNANKVQYDKGPNNEPINPTLVPTHPFSILG
;
A
#
# COMPACT_ATOMS: atom_id res chain seq x y z
N MET A 1 -28.11 16.40 -3.74
CA MET A 1 -27.98 16.07 -2.31
C MET A 1 -28.38 14.61 -2.16
N LYS A 2 -27.51 13.76 -1.60
CA LYS A 2 -27.80 12.35 -1.31
C LYS A 2 -27.80 12.13 0.20
N GLN A 3 -28.79 11.42 0.70
CA GLN A 3 -28.79 10.93 2.07
C GLN A 3 -27.99 9.64 2.14
N ILE A 4 -26.95 9.62 2.96
CA ILE A 4 -26.16 8.42 3.25
C ILE A 4 -26.22 8.13 4.74
N ARG A 5 -26.12 6.85 5.11
CA ARG A 5 -26.02 6.46 6.52
C ARG A 5 -24.70 6.97 7.11
N ILE A 6 -24.73 7.38 8.37
CA ILE A 6 -23.54 7.84 9.11
C ILE A 6 -22.45 6.76 9.16
N ASP A 7 -22.83 5.48 9.16
CA ASP A 7 -21.89 4.36 9.19
C ASP A 7 -21.18 4.12 7.87
N ASP A 8 -21.86 4.40 6.76
CA ASP A 8 -21.30 4.29 5.42
C ASP A 8 -20.59 5.59 4.98
N ALA A 9 -20.72 6.66 5.76
CA ALA A 9 -20.11 7.94 5.50
C ALA A 9 -18.60 7.93 5.81
N THR A 10 -17.83 8.49 4.90
CA THR A 10 -16.39 8.73 5.08
C THR A 10 -16.15 9.86 6.09
N ALA A 11 -14.97 9.87 6.72
CA ALA A 11 -14.59 10.92 7.67
C ALA A 11 -14.67 12.33 7.07
N THR A 12 -14.35 12.48 5.78
CA THR A 12 -14.47 13.76 5.06
C THR A 12 -15.91 14.22 4.94
N GLN A 13 -16.83 13.32 4.58
CA GLN A 13 -18.26 13.64 4.45
C GLN A 13 -18.88 14.01 5.80
N LEU A 14 -18.51 13.30 6.87
CA LEU A 14 -18.96 13.60 8.23
C LEU A 14 -18.45 14.96 8.71
N ALA A 15 -17.17 15.26 8.49
CA ALA A 15 -16.58 16.55 8.85
C ALA A 15 -17.25 17.71 8.11
N GLN A 16 -17.43 17.56 6.79
CA GLN A 16 -18.07 18.59 5.98
C GLN A 16 -19.52 18.81 6.38
N PHE A 17 -20.28 17.75 6.66
CA PHE A 17 -21.65 17.88 7.16
C PHE A 17 -21.67 18.57 8.54
N ALA A 18 -20.76 18.20 9.44
CA ALA A 18 -20.67 18.82 10.76
C ALA A 18 -20.35 20.32 10.65
N THR A 19 -19.47 20.74 9.73
CA THR A 19 -19.15 22.15 9.53
C THR A 19 -20.29 22.92 8.85
N VAL A 20 -20.90 22.36 7.81
CA VAL A 20 -21.91 23.06 7.00
C VAL A 20 -23.28 23.08 7.69
N SER A 21 -23.71 21.97 8.28
CA SER A 21 -25.05 21.81 8.84
C SER A 21 -25.11 22.07 10.34
N LEU A 22 -24.03 21.77 11.08
CA LEU A 22 -23.97 21.90 12.54
C LEU A 22 -23.05 23.03 13.02
N GLY A 23 -22.33 23.70 12.10
CA GLY A 23 -21.41 24.79 12.44
C GLY A 23 -20.16 24.34 13.22
N LEU A 24 -19.84 23.04 13.20
CA LEU A 24 -18.72 22.46 13.93
C LEU A 24 -17.44 22.49 13.10
N ASP A 25 -16.40 23.14 13.60
CA ASP A 25 -15.07 23.12 13.00
C ASP A 25 -14.32 21.83 13.39
N ILE A 26 -14.47 20.79 12.58
CA ILE A 26 -13.92 19.47 12.84
C ILE A 26 -13.08 19.03 11.65
N ASP A 27 -11.81 18.75 11.93
CA ASP A 27 -10.90 18.18 10.94
C ASP A 27 -11.23 16.70 10.65
N TYR A 28 -11.37 16.37 9.37
CA TYR A 28 -11.59 15.01 8.86
C TYR A 28 -10.47 14.04 9.27
N ARG A 29 -9.27 14.53 9.59
CA ARG A 29 -8.12 13.74 10.07
C ARG A 29 -8.31 13.16 11.47
N LYS A 30 -9.27 13.67 12.25
CA LYS A 30 -9.63 13.09 13.56
C LYS A 30 -10.27 11.70 13.43
N GLY A 31 -10.66 11.31 12.22
CA GLY A 31 -11.26 10.01 11.94
C GLY A 31 -12.77 10.00 12.18
N SER A 32 -13.47 9.09 11.49
CA SER A 32 -14.94 9.05 11.49
C SER A 32 -15.55 8.86 12.89
N ALA A 33 -14.93 8.05 13.75
CA ALA A 33 -15.41 7.81 15.12
C ALA A 33 -15.41 9.09 15.98
N ALA A 34 -14.35 9.91 15.90
CA ALA A 34 -14.26 11.16 16.65
C ALA A 34 -15.25 12.20 16.15
N ILE A 35 -15.49 12.25 14.83
CA ILE A 35 -16.45 13.17 14.22
C ILE A 35 -17.88 12.80 14.62
N LYS A 36 -18.23 11.50 14.61
CA LYS A 36 -19.54 11.01 15.08
C LYS A 36 -19.78 11.38 16.55
N ALA A 37 -18.78 11.21 17.41
CA ALA A 37 -18.89 11.58 18.82
C ALA A 37 -19.15 13.09 19.01
N ALA A 38 -18.49 13.94 18.20
CA ALA A 38 -18.71 15.39 18.24
C ALA A 38 -20.08 15.80 17.69
N MET A 39 -20.60 15.10 16.67
CA MET A 39 -21.97 15.29 16.18
C MET A 39 -23.03 14.87 17.21
N ALA A 40 -22.80 13.75 17.92
CA ALA A 40 -23.67 13.34 19.02
C ALA A 40 -23.65 14.33 20.20
N ALA A 41 -22.49 14.93 20.49
CA ALA A 41 -22.34 15.93 21.56
C ALA A 41 -23.17 17.21 21.32
N VAL A 42 -23.49 17.54 20.07
CA VAL A 42 -24.40 18.65 19.72
C VAL A 42 -25.86 18.21 19.52
N GLY A 43 -26.20 16.97 19.89
CA GLY A 43 -27.56 16.45 19.83
C GLY A 43 -28.00 16.02 18.42
N TYR A 44 -27.07 15.65 17.54
CA TYR A 44 -27.41 15.06 16.25
C TYR A 44 -27.64 13.55 16.39
N ASP A 45 -28.90 13.15 16.56
CA ASP A 45 -29.29 11.75 16.81
C ASP A 45 -29.80 11.02 15.55
N LYS A 46 -29.61 11.57 14.34
CA LYS A 46 -30.10 10.95 13.11
C LYS A 46 -29.06 10.00 12.53
N ASP A 47 -29.50 8.83 12.05
CA ASP A 47 -28.61 7.83 11.43
C ASP A 47 -28.15 8.16 9.99
N HIS A 48 -28.54 9.33 9.46
CA HIS A 48 -28.26 9.75 8.09
C HIS A 48 -27.72 11.17 8.04
N ILE A 49 -26.89 11.44 7.04
CA ILE A 49 -26.39 12.79 6.71
C ILE A 49 -26.68 13.11 5.24
N GLU A 50 -26.89 14.39 4.97
CA GLU A 50 -27.04 14.90 3.60
C GLU A 50 -25.68 15.30 3.05
N VAL A 51 -25.24 14.60 2.02
CA VAL A 51 -23.95 14.82 1.36
C VAL A 51 -24.21 15.39 -0.03
N ALA A 52 -23.46 16.44 -0.39
CA ALA A 52 -23.46 16.97 -1.75
C ALA A 52 -22.93 15.90 -2.71
N ASP A 53 -23.59 15.75 -3.87
CA ASP A 53 -23.40 14.64 -4.83
C ASP A 53 -21.96 14.45 -5.34
N ASP A 54 -21.10 15.47 -5.21
CA ASP A 54 -19.71 15.44 -5.67
C ASP A 54 -18.75 14.64 -4.77
N GLN A 55 -19.23 14.12 -3.64
CA GLN A 55 -18.44 13.23 -2.78
C GLN A 55 -19.01 11.81 -2.79
N ALA A 56 -18.94 11.12 -3.92
CA ALA A 56 -18.94 9.66 -3.88
C ALA A 56 -17.72 9.19 -3.06
N PRO A 57 -17.84 8.11 -2.25
CA PRO A 57 -16.70 7.52 -1.57
C PRO A 57 -15.75 6.98 -2.65
N LYS A 58 -14.81 7.82 -3.08
CA LYS A 58 -13.57 7.31 -3.64
C LYS A 58 -12.91 6.62 -2.47
N ALA A 59 -13.14 5.32 -2.34
CA ALA A 59 -12.20 4.45 -1.66
C ALA A 59 -10.83 4.92 -2.14
N GLN A 60 -10.06 5.51 -1.22
CA GLN A 60 -8.71 5.96 -1.52
C GLN A 60 -7.88 4.70 -1.72
N THR A 61 -8.05 4.03 -2.86
CA THR A 61 -6.90 3.45 -3.52
C THR A 61 -5.98 4.64 -3.74
N ALA A 62 -4.90 4.69 -2.95
CA ALA A 62 -3.84 5.65 -3.14
C ALA A 62 -3.43 5.56 -4.62
N LYS A 63 -3.94 6.46 -5.45
CA LYS A 63 -3.44 6.63 -6.80
C LYS A 63 -2.01 7.12 -6.59
N PRO A 64 -0.98 6.40 -7.07
CA PRO A 64 0.36 6.95 -7.09
C PRO A 64 0.28 8.29 -7.82
N GLN A 65 0.80 9.33 -7.18
CA GLN A 65 0.98 10.64 -7.77
C GLN A 65 1.72 10.43 -9.09
N ALA A 66 1.03 10.65 -10.21
CA ALA A 66 1.55 10.42 -11.54
C ALA A 66 2.57 11.53 -11.83
N ASP A 67 3.81 11.28 -11.44
CA ASP A 67 4.96 11.95 -12.02
C ASP A 67 4.94 11.65 -13.53
N GLY A 68 4.95 12.69 -14.36
CA GLY A 68 4.76 12.65 -15.81
C GLY A 68 5.92 12.03 -16.59
N GLY A 69 6.47 10.92 -16.11
CA GLY A 69 7.49 10.13 -16.81
C GLY A 69 6.89 9.36 -17.98
N ALA A 70 7.66 9.25 -19.06
CA ALA A 70 7.33 8.43 -20.23
C ALA A 70 6.85 7.01 -19.84
N PRO A 71 5.98 6.38 -20.63
CA PRO A 71 5.48 5.04 -20.31
C PRO A 71 6.66 4.06 -20.20
N ALA A 72 6.92 3.60 -18.98
CA ALA A 72 8.00 2.65 -18.71
C ALA A 72 7.68 1.31 -19.39
N LYS A 73 8.71 0.67 -19.97
CA LYS A 73 8.58 -0.65 -20.57
C LYS A 73 8.18 -1.65 -19.49
N MET A 74 6.98 -2.20 -19.58
CA MET A 74 6.49 -3.23 -18.65
C MET A 74 7.07 -4.59 -19.02
N ILE A 75 7.49 -5.34 -18.01
CA ILE A 75 8.04 -6.68 -18.11
C ILE A 75 7.29 -7.56 -17.12
N LYS A 76 6.85 -8.74 -17.57
CA LYS A 76 6.19 -9.71 -16.71
C LYS A 76 7.23 -10.55 -15.96
N ILE A 77 7.17 -10.53 -14.64
CA ILE A 77 8.07 -11.31 -13.79
C ILE A 77 7.29 -12.19 -12.82
N MET A 78 7.95 -13.24 -12.35
CA MET A 78 7.46 -14.10 -11.27
C MET A 78 8.56 -14.33 -10.24
N ILE A 79 8.27 -13.99 -8.99
CA ILE A 79 9.14 -14.31 -7.85
C ILE A 79 8.56 -15.56 -7.18
N PRO A 80 9.26 -16.71 -7.15
CA PRO A 80 8.76 -17.90 -6.49
C PRO A 80 8.61 -17.69 -4.98
N ASN A 81 7.71 -18.46 -4.39
CA ASN A 81 7.64 -18.59 -2.93
C ASN A 81 8.90 -19.30 -2.44
N GLN A 82 9.42 -18.87 -1.30
CA GLN A 82 10.52 -19.52 -0.62
C GLN A 82 9.93 -20.30 0.55
N ASP A 83 9.98 -21.63 0.51
CA ASP A 83 9.56 -22.42 1.67
C ASP A 83 10.68 -22.39 2.72
N ILE A 84 10.54 -21.45 3.66
CA ILE A 84 11.39 -21.37 4.85
C ILE A 84 10.66 -22.15 5.96
N PRO A 85 11.21 -23.28 6.44
CA PRO A 85 10.57 -24.07 7.48
C PRO A 85 10.27 -23.21 8.72
N GLY A 86 9.01 -23.20 9.15
CA GLY A 86 8.56 -22.47 10.33
C GLY A 86 8.34 -20.96 10.15
N SER A 87 8.37 -20.43 8.92
CA SER A 87 8.15 -18.98 8.69
C SER A 87 7.24 -18.69 7.48
N THR A 88 6.38 -17.68 7.62
CA THR A 88 5.59 -17.10 6.51
C THR A 88 6.41 -16.17 5.62
N ALA A 89 7.63 -15.82 6.03
CA ALA A 89 8.47 -14.79 5.40
C ALA A 89 8.84 -15.06 3.93
N GLY A 90 8.61 -16.27 3.42
CA GLY A 90 8.85 -16.59 2.01
C GLY A 90 7.64 -16.54 1.09
N LYS A 91 6.46 -16.17 1.61
CA LYS A 91 5.21 -15.95 0.84
C LYS A 91 4.78 -14.49 0.77
N GLU A 92 5.43 -13.63 1.55
CA GLU A 92 5.12 -12.20 1.63
C GLU A 92 5.57 -11.44 0.38
N ALA A 93 4.92 -10.30 0.12
CA ALA A 93 5.28 -9.44 -1.00
C ALA A 93 6.69 -8.85 -0.80
N VAL A 94 7.43 -8.73 -1.90
CA VAL A 94 8.78 -8.18 -1.92
C VAL A 94 8.71 -6.66 -2.10
N PRO A 95 9.18 -5.86 -1.13
CA PRO A 95 9.31 -4.41 -1.30
C PRO A 95 10.53 -4.08 -2.18
N VAL A 96 10.33 -3.30 -3.24
CA VAL A 96 11.39 -2.83 -4.14
C VAL A 96 11.30 -1.31 -4.28
N GLY A 97 12.38 -0.61 -3.95
CA GLY A 97 12.48 0.84 -4.11
C GLY A 97 13.12 1.22 -5.45
N VAL A 98 12.46 2.09 -6.21
CA VAL A 98 12.98 2.68 -7.46
C VAL A 98 12.70 4.18 -7.44
N ASN A 99 13.75 5.01 -7.47
CA ASN A 99 13.64 6.48 -7.55
C ASN A 99 12.62 7.09 -6.56
N GLY A 100 12.63 6.63 -5.30
CA GLY A 100 11.73 7.10 -4.25
C GLY A 100 10.32 6.50 -4.27
N LYS A 101 9.99 5.66 -5.26
CA LYS A 101 8.75 4.86 -5.30
C LYS A 101 8.99 3.47 -4.74
N VAL A 102 8.07 2.97 -3.91
CA VAL A 102 8.14 1.62 -3.35
C VAL A 102 7.07 0.75 -4.01
N TYR A 103 7.51 -0.37 -4.59
CA TYR A 103 6.67 -1.39 -5.21
C TYR A 103 6.59 -2.61 -4.30
N LEU A 104 5.37 -3.14 -4.09
CA LEU A 104 5.16 -4.39 -3.37
C LEU A 104 4.81 -5.50 -4.36
N ILE A 105 5.80 -6.33 -4.70
CA ILE A 105 5.67 -7.38 -5.71
C ILE A 105 5.24 -8.68 -5.04
N LYS A 106 4.05 -9.19 -5.37
CA LYS A 106 3.55 -10.45 -4.82
C LYS A 106 4.36 -11.64 -5.33
N ARG A 107 4.65 -12.58 -4.44
CA ARG A 107 5.29 -13.86 -4.79
C ARG A 107 4.28 -14.88 -5.29
N GLY A 108 4.76 -15.86 -6.05
CA GLY A 108 3.97 -16.99 -6.55
C GLY A 108 3.02 -16.65 -7.70
N ILE A 109 2.97 -15.40 -8.16
CA ILE A 109 2.14 -14.97 -9.29
C ILE A 109 2.96 -14.16 -10.29
N ALA A 110 2.50 -14.14 -11.54
CA ALA A 110 3.05 -13.29 -12.58
C ALA A 110 2.56 -11.85 -12.37
N VAL A 111 3.50 -10.89 -12.30
CA VAL A 111 3.22 -9.47 -12.10
C VAL A 111 3.92 -8.67 -13.19
N ASP A 112 3.19 -7.72 -13.79
CA ASP A 112 3.77 -6.75 -14.72
C ASP A 112 4.42 -5.61 -13.95
N VAL A 113 5.73 -5.41 -14.17
CA VAL A 113 6.53 -4.38 -13.49
C VAL A 113 7.33 -3.55 -14.50
N PRO A 114 7.66 -2.29 -14.19
CA PRO A 114 8.58 -1.50 -15.02
C PRO A 114 9.95 -2.17 -15.16
N SER A 115 10.63 -1.95 -16.29
CA SER A 115 11.98 -2.46 -16.54
C SER A 115 12.99 -2.04 -15.48
N GLU A 116 12.82 -0.85 -14.90
CA GLU A 116 13.63 -0.32 -13.80
C GLU A 116 13.57 -1.21 -12.56
N VAL A 117 12.38 -1.73 -12.23
CA VAL A 117 12.17 -2.66 -11.11
C VAL A 117 12.92 -3.97 -11.36
N VAL A 118 12.92 -4.46 -12.61
CA VAL A 118 13.68 -5.66 -13.00
C VAL A 118 15.17 -5.45 -12.84
N GLU A 119 15.69 -4.28 -13.22
CA GLU A 119 17.11 -3.94 -13.06
C GLU A 119 17.52 -3.86 -11.60
N VAL A 120 16.68 -3.29 -10.73
CA VAL A 120 16.92 -3.31 -9.28
C VAL A 120 16.95 -4.74 -8.75
N LEU A 121 16.01 -5.60 -9.14
CA LEU A 121 16.00 -7.00 -8.73
C LEU A 121 17.22 -7.79 -9.21
N LYS A 122 17.75 -7.51 -10.41
CA LYS A 122 18.99 -8.13 -10.93
C LYS A 122 20.22 -7.74 -10.10
N ASN A 123 20.27 -6.50 -9.66
CA ASN A 123 21.39 -5.96 -8.88
C ASN A 123 21.22 -6.17 -7.37
N ALA A 124 20.06 -6.62 -6.91
CA ALA A 124 19.76 -6.93 -5.52
C ALA A 124 20.44 -8.23 -5.07
N ASN A 125 21.72 -8.12 -4.72
CA ASN A 125 22.54 -9.22 -4.23
C ASN A 125 22.81 -9.08 -2.72
N LYS A 126 22.97 -10.22 -2.05
CA LYS A 126 23.48 -10.33 -0.68
C LYS A 126 24.78 -11.12 -0.71
N VAL A 127 25.67 -10.81 0.25
CA VAL A 127 26.87 -11.62 0.47
C VAL A 127 26.49 -12.82 1.32
N GLN A 128 26.72 -14.01 0.80
CA GLN A 128 26.60 -15.27 1.52
C GLN A 128 28.00 -15.79 1.82
N TYR A 129 28.22 -16.18 3.08
CA TYR A 129 29.46 -16.80 3.52
C TYR A 129 29.21 -18.29 3.75
N ASP A 130 30.16 -19.11 3.34
CA ASP A 130 30.23 -20.51 3.74
C ASP A 130 30.70 -20.60 5.18
N LYS A 131 30.34 -21.70 5.86
CA LYS A 131 30.78 -21.96 7.24
C LYS A 131 31.99 -22.87 7.22
N GLY A 132 33.11 -22.37 7.73
CA GLY A 132 34.32 -23.15 7.91
C GLY A 132 34.22 -24.16 9.07
N PRO A 133 35.27 -24.96 9.30
CA PRO A 133 35.31 -26.00 10.34
C PRO A 133 35.01 -25.49 11.76
N ASN A 134 35.38 -24.23 12.04
CA ASN A 134 35.15 -23.56 13.32
C ASN A 134 33.95 -22.59 13.29
N ASN A 135 33.03 -22.76 12.33
CA ASN A 135 31.89 -21.86 12.11
C ASN A 135 32.29 -20.41 11.74
N GLU A 136 33.54 -20.20 11.31
CA GLU A 136 34.04 -18.94 10.78
C GLU A 136 33.47 -18.70 9.37
N PRO A 137 33.08 -17.45 9.04
CA PRO A 137 32.61 -17.11 7.70
C PRO A 137 33.78 -17.15 6.71
N ILE A 138 33.72 -18.08 5.75
CA ILE A 138 34.70 -18.24 4.67
C ILE A 138 34.01 -18.05 3.31
N ASN A 139 34.77 -17.82 2.24
CA ASN A 139 34.29 -17.75 0.84
C ASN A 139 33.07 -16.82 0.62
N PRO A 140 33.24 -15.49 0.62
CA PRO A 140 32.15 -14.57 0.30
C PRO A 140 31.67 -14.76 -1.14
N THR A 141 30.40 -15.12 -1.30
CA THR A 141 29.74 -15.29 -2.60
C THR A 141 28.56 -14.33 -2.71
N LEU A 142 28.47 -13.59 -3.82
CA LEU A 142 27.30 -12.75 -4.10
C LEU A 142 26.17 -13.63 -4.65
N VAL A 143 25.05 -13.66 -3.94
CA VAL A 143 23.85 -14.38 -4.35
C VAL A 143 22.67 -13.42 -4.46
N PRO A 144 21.76 -13.61 -5.43
CA PRO A 144 20.55 -12.79 -5.51
C PRO A 144 19.71 -12.90 -4.25
N THR A 145 19.30 -11.76 -3.70
CA THR A 145 18.45 -11.70 -2.50
C THR A 145 17.05 -12.23 -2.78
N HIS A 146 16.52 -11.92 -3.96
CA HIS A 146 15.21 -12.35 -4.42
C HIS A 146 15.32 -12.96 -5.81
N PRO A 147 15.46 -14.28 -5.94
CA PRO A 147 15.48 -14.93 -7.24
C PRO A 147 14.14 -14.69 -7.95
N PHE A 148 14.18 -14.43 -9.25
CA PHE A 148 12.98 -14.17 -10.04
C PHE A 148 13.16 -14.68 -11.47
N SER A 149 12.05 -14.92 -12.16
CA SER A 149 12.03 -15.33 -13.57
C SER A 149 11.30 -14.29 -14.41
N ILE A 150 11.83 -13.98 -15.59
CA ILE A 150 11.15 -13.15 -16.59
C ILE A 150 10.27 -14.09 -17.43
N LEU A 151 8.98 -13.75 -17.54
CA LEU A 151 8.03 -14.47 -18.38
C LEU A 151 7.90 -13.70 -19.70
N GLY A 152 8.35 -14.32 -20.80
CA GLY A 152 8.33 -13.77 -22.15
C GLY A 152 6.98 -13.89 -22.84
#